data_AF-A0A357JE53-F1
#
_entry.id   AF-A0A357JE53-F1
#
_cell.length_a   1.000
_cell.length_b   1.000
_cell.length_c   1.000
_cell.angle_alpha   90.00
_cell.angle_beta   90.00
_cell.angle_gamma   90.00
#
_symmetry.space_group_name_H-M   'P 1'
#
loop_
_entity.id
_entity.type
_entity.pdbx_description
1 polymer ?
#
loop_
_entity_poly.entity_id
_entity_poly.type
_entity_poly.pdbx_seq_one_letter_code
_entity_poly.pdbx_strand_id
1 'polypeptide(L)' 'TPFELSDNQIKSLELSFSNKLKKTIKFKQKIEKNLIAGIKIILDDTVYEYTINSKLEEAKQNIIDQINKKYNEDGGDINE' A
#
# COMPACT_ATOMS: atom_id res chain seq x y z
N THR A 1 2.59 11.75 -2.44
CA THR A 1 2.01 12.05 -1.11
C THR A 1 1.04 13.21 -1.26
N PRO A 2 -0.07 13.27 -0.54
CA PRO A 2 -1.02 14.38 -0.66
C PRO A 2 -0.56 15.68 0.00
N PHE A 3 0.39 15.59 0.93
CA PHE A 3 0.96 16.73 1.64
C PHE A 3 2.48 16.78 1.48
N GLU A 4 3.03 17.98 1.66
CA GLU A 4 4.47 18.19 1.70
C GLU A 4 5.08 17.46 2.90
N LEU A 5 6.27 16.91 2.71
CA LEU A 5 6.99 16.19 3.75
C LEU A 5 8.16 17.07 4.13
N SER A 6 8.39 17.26 5.42
CA SER A 6 9.56 17.98 5.90
C SER A 6 10.85 17.28 5.47
N ASP A 7 11.94 18.04 5.34
CA ASP A 7 13.26 17.50 5.02
C ASP A 7 13.70 16.38 5.98
N ASN A 8 13.33 16.49 7.26
CA ASN A 8 13.65 15.47 8.26
C ASN A 8 12.89 14.16 7.99
N GLN A 9 11.63 14.23 7.56
CA GLN A 9 10.85 13.05 7.18
C GLN A 9 11.42 12.41 5.91
N ILE A 10 11.81 13.22 4.92
CA ILE A 10 12.46 12.73 3.69
C ILE A 10 13.77 12.03 4.03
N LYS A 11 14.65 12.64 4.82
CA LYS A 11 15.92 12.03 5.26
C LYS A 11 15.73 10.73 6.03
N SER A 12 14.72 10.66 6.90
CA SER A 12 14.43 9.44 7.66
C SER A 12 13.98 8.30 6.72
N LEU A 13 13.17 8.61 5.71
CA LEU A 13 12.78 7.65 4.66
C LEU A 13 14.01 7.22 3.85
N GLU A 14 14.84 8.16 3.40
CA GLU A 14 16.06 7.87 2.63
C GLU A 14 16.99 6.94 3.40
N LEU A 15 17.21 7.19 4.70
CA LEU A 15 18.04 6.35 5.56
C LEU A 15 17.44 4.94 5.72
N SER A 16 16.13 4.86 5.97
CA SER A 16 15.43 3.59 6.16
C SER A 16 15.51 2.71 4.91
N PHE A 17 15.25 3.30 3.74
CA PHE A 17 15.33 2.58 2.46
C PHE A 17 16.77 2.28 2.05
N SER A 18 17.73 3.17 2.35
CA SER A 18 19.14 2.93 2.08
C SER A 18 19.66 1.74 2.88
N ASN A 19 19.29 1.63 4.16
CA ASN A 19 19.64 0.49 5.01
C ASN A 19 19.00 -0.81 4.53
N LYS A 20 17.72 -0.75 4.13
CA LYS A 20 16.97 -1.92 3.64
C LYS A 20 17.53 -2.47 2.33
N LEU A 21 17.90 -1.58 1.39
CA LEU A 21 18.31 -1.96 0.04
C LEU A 21 19.84 -2.01 -0.14
N LYS A 22 20.62 -1.61 0.88
CA LYS A 22 22.08 -1.46 0.83
C LYS A 22 22.56 -0.62 -0.36
N LYS A 23 21.81 0.44 -0.69
CA LYS A 23 22.06 1.39 -1.78
C LYS A 23 21.87 2.83 -1.30
N THR A 24 22.50 3.79 -1.95
CA THR A 24 22.21 5.22 -1.69
C THR A 24 20.89 5.58 -2.36
N ILE A 25 19.89 5.96 -1.57
CA ILE A 25 18.56 6.36 -2.06
C ILE A 25 18.40 7.87 -1.91
N LYS A 26 17.91 8.54 -2.95
CA LYS A 26 17.44 9.93 -2.90
C LYS A 26 15.98 10.00 -3.34
N PHE A 27 15.14 10.61 -2.53
CA PHE A 27 13.72 10.77 -2.86
C PHE A 27 13.45 12.13 -3.49
N LYS A 28 12.66 12.13 -4.58
CA LYS A 28 12.05 13.34 -5.13
C LYS A 28 10.58 13.34 -4.74
N GLN A 29 10.14 14.38 -4.02
CA GLN A 29 8.74 14.48 -3.64
C GLN A 29 7.86 14.88 -4.83
N LYS A 30 6.74 14.17 -4.98
CA LYS A 30 5.63 14.53 -5.87
C LYS A 30 4.34 14.64 -5.04
N ILE A 31 3.69 15.80 -5.13
CA ILE A 31 2.39 16.04 -4.49
C ILE A 31 1.29 15.49 -5.38
N GLU A 32 0.52 14.56 -4.84
CA GLU A 32 -0.54 13.83 -5.54
C GLU A 32 -1.84 14.04 -4.75
N LYS A 33 -2.68 14.99 -5.20
CA LYS A 33 -3.90 15.40 -4.48
C LYS A 33 -5.01 14.33 -4.47
N ASN A 34 -4.92 13.34 -5.35
CA ASN A 34 -5.88 12.23 -5.43
C ASN A 34 -5.63 11.16 -4.35
N LEU A 35 -4.53 11.25 -3.61
CA LEU A 35 -4.29 10.45 -2.43
C LEU A 35 -5.02 11.07 -1.24
N ILE A 36 -5.89 10.31 -0.58
CA ILE A 36 -6.63 10.80 0.59
C ILE A 36 -5.68 10.96 1.79
N ALA A 37 -4.75 10.01 1.97
CA ALA A 37 -3.68 10.04 2.97
C ALA A 37 -2.63 8.93 2.74
N GLY A 38 -1.42 9.15 3.26
CA GLY A 38 -0.31 8.19 3.22
C GLY A 38 0.74 8.49 2.14
N ILE A 39 1.62 7.53 1.90
CA ILE A 39 2.79 7.71 1.03
C ILE A 39 2.86 6.57 0.02
N LYS A 40 3.08 6.93 -1.24
CA LYS A 40 3.46 6.01 -2.31
C LYS A 40 4.91 6.29 -2.68
N ILE A 41 5.74 5.25 -2.62
CA ILE A 41 7.16 5.30 -2.93
C ILE A 41 7.38 4.38 -4.13
N ILE A 42 7.99 4.91 -5.20
CA ILE A 42 8.33 4.14 -6.40
C ILE A 42 9.86 4.14 -6.47
N LEU A 43 10.44 2.95 -6.44
CA LEU A 43 11.89 2.71 -6.52
C LEU A 43 12.15 1.66 -7.58
N ASP A 44 12.84 2.06 -8.66
CA ASP A 44 12.99 1.24 -9.87
C ASP A 44 11.62 0.72 -10.33
N ASP A 45 11.43 -0.60 -10.42
CA ASP A 45 10.17 -1.25 -10.81
C ASP A 45 9.30 -1.66 -9.61
N THR A 46 9.70 -1.30 -8.39
CA THR A 46 8.97 -1.68 -7.16
C THR A 46 8.16 -0.52 -6.60
N VAL A 47 6.88 -0.76 -6.37
CA VAL A 47 5.96 0.19 -5.74
C VAL A 47 5.75 -0.22 -4.28
N TYR A 48 6.14 0.66 -3.36
CA TYR A 48 5.83 0.56 -1.93
C TYR A 48 4.71 1.54 -1.60
N GLU A 49 3.51 1.04 -1.37
CA GLU A 49 2.33 1.86 -1.15
C GLU A 49 1.79 1.67 0.28
N TYR A 50 1.84 2.75 1.07
CA TYR A 50 1.34 2.79 2.45
C TYR A 50 0.25 3.85 2.55
N THR A 51 -0.83 3.68 1.78
CA THR A 51 -1.90 4.66 1.67
C THR A 51 -3.14 4.17 2.41
N ILE A 52 -3.99 5.08 2.89
CA ILE A 52 -5.27 4.69 3.52
C ILE A 52 -6.15 3.93 2.53
N ASN A 53 -6.10 4.29 1.25
CA ASN A 53 -6.81 3.56 0.19
C ASN A 53 -6.38 2.10 0.10
N SER A 54 -5.07 1.82 0.14
CA SER A 54 -4.57 0.44 0.10
C SER A 54 -5.05 -0.39 1.30
N LYS A 55 -5.10 0.20 2.50
CA LYS A 55 -5.65 -0.47 3.70
C LYS A 55 -7.16 -0.69 3.63
N LEU A 56 -7.90 0.26 3.04
CA LEU A 56 -9.34 0.12 2.83
C LEU A 56 -9.65 -0.97 1.81
N GLU A 57 -8.91 -1.03 0.71
CA GLU A 57 -9.05 -2.10 -0.28
C GLU A 57 -8.65 -3.46 0.30
N GLU A 58 -7.58 -3.55 1.09
CA GLU A 58 -7.21 -4.77 1.82
C GLU A 58 -8.35 -5.23 2.76
N ALA A 59 -8.93 -4.30 3.53
CA ALA A 59 -10.04 -4.60 4.42
C ALA A 59 -11.29 -5.08 3.65
N LYS A 60 -11.62 -4.44 2.54
CA LYS A 60 -12.72 -4.83 1.65
C LYS A 60 -12.48 -6.22 1.07
N GLN A 61 -11.26 -6.50 0.59
CA GLN A 61 -10.91 -7.78 0.01
C GLN A 61 -11.01 -8.90 1.05
N ASN A 62 -10.52 -8.67 2.26
CA ASN A 62 -10.65 -9.63 3.37
C ASN A 62 -12.12 -9.95 3.73
N ILE A 63 -13.03 -8.99 3.58
CA ILE A 63 -14.48 -9.22 3.79
C ILE A 63 -15.05 -10.06 2.64
N ILE A 64 -14.71 -9.74 1.39
CA ILE A 64 -15.15 -10.49 0.20
C ILE A 64 -14.67 -11.94 0.26
N ASP A 65 -13.41 -12.16 0.63
CA ASP A 65 -12.83 -13.49 0.72
C ASP A 65 -13.51 -14.35 1.80
N GLN A 66 -13.88 -13.74 2.94
CA GLN A 66 -14.67 -14.42 3.98
C GLN A 66 -16.07 -14.80 3.51
N ILE A 67 -16.74 -13.92 2.75
CA ILE A 67 -18.05 -14.21 2.17
C ILE A 67 -17.94 -15.40 1.20
N ASN A 68 -16.96 -15.36 0.28
CA ASN A 68 -16.74 -16.43 -0.69
C ASN A 68 -16.39 -17.77 -0.02
N LYS A 69 -15.58 -17.74 1.04
CA LYS A 69 -15.26 -18.94 1.81
C LYS A 69 -16.50 -19.55 2.46
N LYS A 70 -17.38 -18.73 3.04
CA LYS A 70 -18.64 -19.20 3.63
C LYS A 70 -19.58 -19.83 2.60
N TYR A 71 -19.70 -19.24 1.39
CA TYR A 71 -20.48 -19.84 0.30
C TYR A 71 -19.97 -21.21 -0.14
N ASN A 72 -18.65 -21.43 -0.10
CA ASN A 72 -18.05 -22.70 -0.50
C ASN A 72 -18.11 -23.78 0.60
N GLU A 73 -18.26 -23.39 1.88
CA GLU A 73 -18.34 -24.30 3.03
C GLU A 73 -19.79 -24.72 3.35
N ASP A 74 -20.80 -23.91 3.01
CA ASP A 74 -22.23 -24.15 3.34
C ASP A 74 -23.03 -24.97 2.28
N GLY A 75 -22.37 -25.59 1.30
CA GLY A 75 -22.98 -26.63 0.45
C GLY A 75 -23.51 -26.16 -0.91
N GLY A 76 -22.73 -26.43 -1.97
CA GLY A 76 -23.20 -26.49 -3.34
C GLY A 76 -23.49 -27.93 -3.74
N ASP A 77 -24.59 -28.50 -3.26
CA ASP A 77 -25.20 -29.72 -3.81
C ASP A 77 -26.38 -29.28 -4.68
N ILE A 78 -26.12 -29.04 -5.97
CA ILE A 78 -27.18 -29.00 -6.99
C ILE A 78 -27.20 -30.37 -7.66
N ASN A 79 -28.10 -31.23 -7.18
CA ASN A 79 -28.59 -32.32 -8.00
C ASN A 79 -29.46 -31.74 -9.12
N GLU A 80 -29.19 -32.25 -10.33
CA GLU A 80 -29.93 -32.21 -11.62
C GLU A 80 -30.09 -30.87 -12.36
#